data_AF-I4EF33-F1
#
_entry.id   AF-I4EF33-F1
#
_cell.length_a   1.000
_cell.length_b   1.000
_cell.length_c   1.000
_cell.angle_alpha   90.00
_cell.angle_beta   90.00
_cell.angle_gamma   90.00
#
_symmetry.space_group_name_H-M   'P 1'
#
loop_
_entity.id
_entity.type
_entity.pdbx_description
1 polymer ?
#
loop_
_entity_poly.entity_id
_entity_poly.type
_entity_poly.pdbx_seq_one_letter_code
_entity_poly.pdbx_strand_id
1 'polypeptide(L)'
;MFDAWTNAGRDRFIGNIVVDSEEFGPLVGFENHSGRTYLGPTARPLGHVRTGHGNNGADQTEGCRYRNAIGCYLHGALLPKNPALADFLIRVALEWRYGTADLPPIDDRLETAARLSAIQRAAATAPASRGWRR
;
A
#
# COMPACT_ATOMS: atom_id res chain seq x y z
N MET A 1 9.57 1.60 -16.35
CA MET A 1 8.79 0.49 -15.76
C MET A 1 7.50 1.05 -15.20
N PHE A 2 7.57 1.88 -14.16
CA PHE A 2 6.42 2.68 -13.74
C PHE A 2 6.35 3.96 -14.59
N ASP A 3 5.18 4.20 -15.18
CA ASP A 3 4.83 5.48 -15.78
C ASP A 3 4.40 6.41 -14.65
N ALA A 4 5.38 7.00 -13.96
CA ALA A 4 5.15 7.85 -12.81
C ALA A 4 6.28 8.86 -12.64
N TRP A 5 5.98 10.00 -12.03
CA TRP A 5 6.97 10.99 -11.64
C TRP A 5 6.67 11.53 -10.25
N THR A 6 7.69 12.03 -9.56
CA THR A 6 7.56 12.56 -8.21
C THR A 6 8.06 13.99 -8.15
N ASN A 7 7.21 14.89 -7.67
CA ASN A 7 7.60 16.26 -7.33
C ASN A 7 7.89 16.36 -5.84
N ALA A 8 8.85 17.17 -5.43
CA ALA A 8 9.05 17.48 -4.02
C ALA A 8 7.89 18.32 -3.50
N GLY A 9 7.18 17.82 -2.47
CA GLY A 9 6.16 18.57 -1.76
C GLY A 9 6.73 19.40 -0.62
N ARG A 10 6.01 20.47 -0.24
CA ARG A 10 6.36 21.33 0.90
C ARG A 10 5.99 20.69 2.24
N ASP A 11 4.85 20.00 2.28
CA ASP A 11 4.35 19.32 3.47
C ASP A 11 4.71 17.83 3.43
N ARG A 12 5.01 17.27 4.60
CA ARG A 12 5.29 15.84 4.77
C ARG A 12 4.01 15.09 5.14
N PHE A 13 3.68 14.04 4.40
CA PHE A 13 2.65 13.09 4.79
C PHE A 13 3.24 12.13 5.81
N ILE A 14 2.68 12.17 7.01
CA ILE A 14 3.12 11.37 8.16
C ILE A 14 1.88 10.78 8.80
N GLY A 15 1.75 9.45 8.83
CA GLY A 15 0.61 8.83 9.47
C GLY A 15 0.43 7.35 9.16
N ASN A 16 -0.51 6.74 9.88
CA ASN A 16 -1.00 5.41 9.54
C ASN A 16 -1.78 5.48 8.23
N ILE A 17 -1.53 4.54 7.34
CA ILE A 17 -2.20 4.45 6.03
C ILE A 17 -2.89 3.10 5.88
N VAL A 18 -4.09 3.12 5.32
CA VAL A 18 -4.85 1.94 4.90
C VAL A 18 -5.21 2.11 3.44
N VAL A 19 -4.91 1.10 2.62
CA VAL A 19 -5.13 1.08 1.18
C VAL A 19 -5.96 -0.15 0.82
N ASP A 20 -7.04 0.05 0.10
CA ASP A 20 -7.85 -1.03 -0.44
C ASP A 20 -7.26 -1.49 -1.78
N SER A 21 -6.63 -2.65 -1.76
CA SER A 21 -6.11 -3.31 -2.96
C SER A 21 -7.09 -4.40 -3.41
N GLU A 22 -7.40 -4.42 -4.70
CA GLU A 22 -8.21 -5.48 -5.31
C GLU A 22 -7.48 -6.84 -5.28
N GLU A 23 -6.14 -6.84 -5.41
CA GLU A 23 -5.34 -8.07 -5.48
C GLU A 23 -4.97 -8.62 -4.10
N PHE A 24 -4.79 -7.75 -3.10
CA PHE A 24 -4.21 -8.12 -1.80
C PHE A 24 -5.13 -7.85 -0.61
N GLY A 25 -6.34 -7.33 -0.86
CA GLY A 25 -7.23 -6.83 0.18
C GLY A 25 -6.68 -5.56 0.87
N PRO A 26 -7.13 -5.27 2.10
CA PRO A 26 -6.66 -4.10 2.83
C PRO A 26 -5.17 -4.19 3.16
N LEU A 27 -4.39 -3.26 2.64
CA LEU A 27 -2.99 -3.07 2.94
C LEU A 27 -2.82 -2.00 4.03
N VAL A 28 -1.96 -2.27 5.01
CA VAL A 28 -1.68 -1.36 6.13
C VAL A 28 -0.19 -1.00 6.18
N GLY A 29 0.10 0.24 6.54
CA GLY A 29 1.48 0.71 6.70
C GLY A 29 1.56 2.03 7.44
N PHE A 30 2.71 2.69 7.27
CA PHE A 30 2.92 4.06 7.72
C PHE A 30 3.51 4.89 6.58
N GLU A 31 2.92 6.02 6.24
CA GLU A 31 3.46 6.96 5.26
C GLU A 31 4.36 7.99 5.96
N ASN A 32 5.49 8.33 5.34
CA ASN A 32 6.43 9.31 5.90
C ASN A 32 7.26 10.05 4.84
N HIS A 33 6.59 10.66 3.85
CA HIS A 33 7.23 11.25 2.67
C HIS A 33 6.72 12.66 2.37
N SER A 34 7.57 13.50 1.81
CA SER A 34 7.17 14.79 1.22
C SER A 34 6.98 14.70 -0.30
N GLY A 35 7.45 13.64 -0.94
CA GLY A 35 7.25 13.41 -2.37
C GLY A 35 5.76 13.33 -2.73
N ARG A 36 5.42 13.91 -3.87
CA ARG A 36 4.09 13.83 -4.49
C ARG A 36 4.26 13.05 -5.78
N THR A 37 3.92 11.77 -5.75
CA THR A 37 3.99 10.88 -6.90
C THR A 37 2.70 11.00 -7.70
N TYR A 38 2.83 11.10 -9.01
CA TYR A 38 1.72 11.13 -9.95
C TYR A 38 1.87 9.93 -10.88
N LEU A 39 0.76 9.25 -11.12
CA LEU A 39 0.71 8.12 -12.06
C LEU A 39 0.34 8.66 -13.44
N GLY A 40 1.12 8.29 -14.44
CA GLY A 40 0.82 8.55 -15.84
C GLY A 40 -0.29 7.62 -16.36
N PRO A 41 -0.74 7.83 -17.60
CA PRO A 41 -1.91 7.16 -18.16
C PRO A 41 -1.79 5.64 -18.29
N THR A 42 -0.56 5.10 -18.27
CA THR A 42 -0.31 3.65 -18.38
C THR A 42 -0.03 2.98 -17.04
N ALA A 43 0.08 3.75 -15.96
CA ALA A 43 0.31 3.23 -14.62
C ALA A 43 -1.01 2.83 -13.93
N ARG A 44 -0.97 1.73 -13.19
CA ARG A 44 -2.04 1.28 -12.31
C ARG A 44 -1.63 1.50 -10.86
N PRO A 45 -2.48 2.07 -9.99
CA PRO A 45 -2.16 2.15 -8.56
C PRO A 45 -2.12 0.77 -7.91
N LEU A 46 -1.44 0.65 -6.76
CA LEU A 46 -1.49 -0.58 -5.95
C LEU A 46 -2.87 -0.76 -5.28
N GLY A 47 -3.54 0.36 -4.99
CA GLY A 47 -4.90 0.40 -4.50
C GLY A 47 -5.38 1.83 -4.21
N HIS A 48 -6.57 1.92 -3.62
CA HIS A 48 -7.20 3.18 -3.25
C HIS A 48 -7.02 3.49 -1.77
N VAL A 49 -6.71 4.74 -1.44
CA VAL A 49 -6.49 5.16 -0.06
C VAL A 49 -7.84 5.17 0.67
N ARG A 50 -7.94 4.37 1.73
CA ARG A 50 -9.05 4.40 2.69
C ARG A 50 -8.77 5.39 3.83
N THR A 51 -7.53 5.47 4.28
CA THR A 51 -7.07 6.40 5.32
C THR A 51 -5.61 6.76 5.05
N GLY A 52 -5.24 8.02 5.19
CA GLY A 52 -3.91 8.54 4.85
C GLY A 52 -3.94 9.46 3.63
N HIS A 53 -2.78 9.72 3.03
CA HIS A 53 -2.65 10.60 1.86
C HIS A 53 -2.25 9.83 0.58
N GLY A 54 -1.47 8.76 0.72
CA GLY A 54 -0.99 7.97 -0.40
C GLY A 54 -0.03 8.75 -1.31
N ASN A 55 -0.09 8.49 -2.62
CA ASN A 55 0.90 8.98 -3.57
C ASN A 55 1.10 10.50 -3.54
N ASN A 56 0.01 11.27 -3.44
CA ASN A 56 0.07 12.73 -3.51
C ASN A 56 -1.00 13.48 -2.69
N GLY A 57 -1.91 12.77 -2.00
CA GLY A 57 -2.94 13.36 -1.16
C GLY A 57 -4.16 13.93 -1.90
N ALA A 58 -4.17 13.92 -3.24
CA ALA A 58 -5.29 14.39 -4.05
C ALA A 58 -6.00 13.24 -4.77
N ASP A 59 -5.24 12.34 -5.40
CA ASP A 59 -5.78 11.32 -6.30
C ASP A 59 -6.45 10.14 -5.59
N GLN A 60 -6.34 10.08 -4.25
CA GLN A 60 -6.85 8.97 -3.42
C GLN A 60 -6.34 7.59 -3.88
N THR A 61 -5.13 7.55 -4.43
CA THR A 61 -4.43 6.32 -4.82
C THR A 61 -3.11 6.20 -4.09
N GLU A 62 -2.65 4.97 -3.94
CA GLU A 62 -1.36 4.68 -3.32
C GLU A 62 -0.58 3.65 -4.14
N GLY A 63 0.74 3.90 -4.23
CA GLY A 63 1.69 3.07 -4.93
C GLY A 63 1.48 2.98 -6.43
N CYS A 64 2.22 2.08 -7.06
CA CYS A 64 2.13 1.73 -8.47
C CYS A 64 2.38 0.24 -8.65
N ARG A 65 1.62 -0.38 -9.54
CA ARG A 65 1.69 -1.78 -9.93
C ARG A 65 2.07 -1.89 -11.40
N TYR A 66 3.13 -2.64 -11.70
CA TYR A 66 3.50 -2.97 -13.07
C TYR A 66 3.98 -4.42 -13.14
N ARG A 67 3.16 -5.31 -13.70
CA ARG A 67 3.39 -6.77 -13.65
C ARG A 67 3.67 -7.18 -12.19
N ASN A 68 4.81 -7.81 -11.93
CA ASN A 68 5.20 -8.23 -10.59
C ASN A 68 5.90 -7.14 -9.76
N ALA A 69 6.20 -5.98 -10.36
CA ALA A 69 6.83 -4.88 -9.65
C ALA A 69 5.79 -4.03 -8.90
N ILE A 70 6.13 -3.67 -7.66
CA ILE A 70 5.32 -2.87 -6.76
C ILE A 70 6.17 -1.72 -6.24
N GLY A 71 5.71 -0.48 -6.46
CA GLY A 71 6.19 0.70 -5.77
C GLY A 71 5.14 1.18 -4.77
N CYS A 72 5.54 1.57 -3.56
CA CYS A 72 4.63 2.16 -2.57
C CYS A 72 5.40 2.97 -1.52
N TYR A 73 4.69 3.87 -0.85
CA TYR A 73 5.13 4.64 0.30
C TYR A 73 4.79 3.98 1.64
N LEU A 74 4.17 2.79 1.64
CA LEU A 74 3.92 2.04 2.86
C LEU A 74 5.24 1.61 3.49
N HIS A 75 5.60 2.22 4.61
CA HIS A 75 6.76 1.88 5.41
C HIS A 75 6.41 1.07 6.67
N GLY A 76 7.45 0.70 7.42
CA GLY A 76 7.37 -0.10 8.64
C GLY A 76 7.38 -1.59 8.31
N ALA A 77 6.75 -2.40 9.17
CA ALA A 77 6.57 -3.83 8.94
C ALA A 77 5.49 -4.08 7.86
N LEU A 78 5.79 -3.73 6.61
CA LEU A 78 4.89 -3.89 5.46
C LEU A 78 4.52 -5.36 5.27
N LEU A 79 5.48 -6.25 5.01
CA LEU A 79 5.15 -7.64 4.68
C LEU A 79 4.48 -8.41 5.84
N PRO A 80 4.96 -8.35 7.10
CA PRO A 80 4.34 -9.11 8.19
C PRO A 80 2.90 -8.70 8.52
N LYS A 81 2.49 -7.46 8.21
CA LYS A 81 1.10 -7.03 8.43
C LYS A 81 0.22 -7.28 7.20
N ASN A 82 0.81 -7.62 6.07
CA ASN A 82 0.14 -7.80 4.79
C ASN A 82 0.54 -9.15 4.17
N PRO A 83 0.14 -10.29 4.79
CA PRO A 83 0.58 -11.63 4.39
C PRO A 83 0.23 -11.95 2.93
N ALA A 84 -0.94 -11.54 2.42
CA ALA A 84 -1.30 -11.72 1.01
C ALA A 84 -0.30 -11.06 0.03
N LEU A 85 0.27 -9.91 0.40
CA LEU A 85 1.32 -9.26 -0.37
C LEU A 85 2.65 -10.00 -0.25
N ALA A 86 2.98 -10.51 0.93
CA ALA A 86 4.18 -11.32 1.17
C ALA A 86 4.14 -12.62 0.34
N ASP A 87 3.02 -13.35 0.41
CA ASP A 87 2.78 -14.59 -0.34
C ASP A 87 2.87 -14.36 -1.84
N PHE A 88 2.30 -13.25 -2.33
CA PHE A 88 2.43 -12.86 -3.73
C PHE A 88 3.91 -12.75 -4.16
N LEU A 89 4.73 -12.04 -3.38
CA LEU A 89 6.14 -11.83 -3.72
C LEU A 89 6.94 -13.15 -3.67
N ILE A 90 6.69 -13.98 -2.66
CA ILE A 90 7.35 -15.29 -2.52
C ILE A 90 6.93 -16.20 -3.67
N ARG A 91 5.63 -16.32 -3.94
CA ARG A 91 5.09 -17.16 -5.01
C ARG A 91 5.66 -16.78 -6.36
N VAL A 92 5.66 -15.49 -6.70
CA VAL A 92 6.25 -15.01 -7.96
C VAL A 92 7.74 -15.33 -8.06
N ALA A 93 8.50 -15.18 -6.98
CA ALA A 93 9.93 -15.50 -6.98
C ALA A 93 10.18 -17.00 -7.18
N LEU A 94 9.36 -17.85 -6.56
CA LEU A 94 9.42 -19.30 -6.72
C LEU A 94 9.00 -19.74 -8.13
N GLU A 95 7.88 -19.23 -8.65
CA GLU A 95 7.41 -19.48 -10.02
C GLU A 95 8.47 -19.08 -11.05
N TRP A 96 9.13 -17.93 -10.86
CA TRP A 96 10.20 -17.48 -11.74
C TRP A 96 11.41 -18.43 -11.75
N ARG A 97 11.78 -18.97 -10.59
CA ARG A 97 12.97 -19.82 -10.45
C ARG A 97 12.71 -21.29 -10.78
N TYR A 98 11.52 -21.79 -10.47
CA TYR A 98 11.19 -23.22 -10.48
C TYR A 98 10.01 -23.58 -11.40
N GLY A 99 9.36 -22.60 -12.02
CA GLY A 99 8.25 -22.78 -12.97
C GLY A 99 6.87 -22.90 -12.32
N THR A 100 6.79 -23.45 -11.12
CA THR A 100 5.56 -23.52 -10.31
C THR A 100 5.86 -23.20 -8.85
N ALA A 101 4.84 -22.77 -8.12
CA ALA A 101 4.93 -22.59 -6.69
C ALA A 101 3.59 -22.94 -6.03
N ASP A 102 3.64 -23.79 -5.02
CA ASP A 102 2.53 -24.05 -4.12
C ASP A 102 2.90 -23.48 -2.75
N LEU A 103 2.05 -22.59 -2.25
CA LEU A 103 2.18 -21.99 -0.91
C LEU A 103 0.98 -22.48 -0.09
N PRO A 104 1.10 -23.63 0.59
CA PRO A 104 0.02 -24.13 1.43
C PRO A 104 -0.27 -23.11 2.54
N PRO A 105 -1.55 -22.92 2.91
CA PRO A 105 -1.92 -21.94 3.92
C PRO A 105 -1.25 -22.27 5.25
N ILE A 106 -0.73 -21.23 5.89
CA ILE A 106 -0.19 -21.29 7.25
C ILE A 106 -1.09 -20.47 8.19
N ASP A 107 -0.81 -20.56 9.48
CA ASP A 107 -1.58 -19.87 10.51
C ASP A 107 -1.22 -18.37 10.59
N ASP A 108 -2.05 -17.53 9.97
CA ASP A 108 -1.89 -16.06 9.94
C ASP A 108 -2.60 -15.32 11.11
N ARG A 109 -2.88 -16.01 12.23
CA ARG A 109 -3.63 -15.41 13.35
C ARG A 109 -2.98 -14.14 13.89
N LEU A 110 -1.66 -14.12 14.03
CA LEU A 110 -0.93 -12.98 14.60
C LEU A 110 -0.84 -11.81 13.61
N GLU A 111 -0.57 -12.11 12.35
CA GLU A 111 -0.50 -11.18 11.23
C GLU A 111 -1.85 -10.50 11.02
N THR A 112 -2.93 -11.29 11.08
CA THR A 112 -4.31 -10.80 11.00
C THR A 112 -4.66 -9.91 12.18
N ALA A 113 -4.33 -10.31 13.41
CA ALA A 113 -4.54 -9.47 14.59
C ALA A 113 -3.75 -8.15 14.51
N ALA A 114 -2.49 -8.20 14.05
CA ALA A 114 -1.65 -7.03 13.86
C ALA A 114 -2.21 -6.08 12.77
N ARG A 115 -2.72 -6.64 11.66
CA ARG A 115 -3.36 -5.88 10.58
C ARG A 115 -4.62 -5.17 11.07
N LEU A 116 -5.51 -5.89 11.77
CA LEU A 116 -6.74 -5.30 12.33
C LEU A 116 -6.44 -4.19 13.35
N SER A 117 -5.46 -4.41 14.24
CA SER A 117 -4.99 -3.39 15.17
C SER A 117 -4.46 -2.14 14.46
N ALA A 118 -3.75 -2.31 13.33
CA ALA A 118 -3.28 -1.19 12.51
C ALA A 118 -4.43 -0.43 11.84
N ILE A 119 -5.43 -1.12 11.30
CA ILE A 119 -6.64 -0.51 10.72
C ILE A 119 -7.38 0.33 11.78
N GLN A 120 -7.59 -0.22 12.97
CA GLN A 120 -8.26 0.48 14.07
C GLN A 120 -7.49 1.74 14.49
N ARG A 121 -6.16 1.64 14.63
CA ARG A 121 -5.32 2.81 14.91
C ARG A 121 -5.40 3.86 13.81
N ALA A 122 -5.34 3.44 12.55
CA ALA A 122 -5.44 4.37 11.42
C ALA A 122 -6.77 5.15 11.46
N ALA A 123 -7.89 4.46 11.71
CA ALA A 123 -9.19 5.10 11.85
C ALA A 123 -9.24 6.07 13.05
N ALA A 124 -8.65 5.70 14.19
CA ALA A 124 -8.62 6.53 15.39
C ALA A 124 -7.71 7.77 15.25
N THR A 125 -6.67 7.69 14.42
CA THR A 125 -5.71 8.78 14.19
C THR A 125 -5.89 9.45 12.83
N ALA A 126 -6.98 9.17 12.12
CA ALA A 126 -7.22 9.74 10.81
C ALA A 126 -7.32 11.27 10.95
N PRO A 127 -6.62 12.05 10.09
CA PRO A 127 -6.77 13.49 10.12
C PRO A 127 -8.25 13.83 9.90
N ALA A 128 -8.79 14.72 10.74
CA ALA A 128 -10.17 15.19 10.59
C ALA A 128 -10.37 15.64 9.15
N SER A 129 -11.42 15.11 8.48
CA SER A 129 -11.70 15.44 7.10
C SER A 129 -11.77 16.96 6.95
N ARG A 130 -10.80 17.55 6.23
CA ARG A 130 -10.96 18.92 5.75
C ARG A 130 -12.08 18.87 4.73
N GLY A 131 -13.30 19.15 5.19
CA GLY A 131 -14.47 19.22 4.34
C GLY A 131 -14.16 20.11 3.15
N TRP A 132 -14.11 19.51 1.96
CA TRP A 132 -14.07 20.24 0.71
C TRP A 132 -15.42 20.95 0.57
N ARG A 133 -15.47 22.25 0.90
CA ARG A 133 -16.60 23.09 0.52
C ARG A 133 -16.53 23.26 -0.99
N ARG A 134 -17.55 22.74 -1.68
CA ARG A 134 -17.86 23.13 -3.07
C ARG A 134 -18.25 24.59 -3.13
#